data_AF-A0A925V442-F1
#
_entry.id   AF-A0A925V442-F1
#
_cell.length_a   1.000
_cell.length_b   1.000
_cell.length_c   1.000
_cell.angle_alpha   90.00
_cell.angle_beta   90.00
_cell.angle_gamma   90.00
#
_symmetry.space_group_name_H-M   'P 1'
#
loop_
_entity.id
_entity.type
_entity.pdbx_description
1 polymer ?
#
loop_
_entity_poly.entity_id
_entity_poly.type
_entity_poly.pdbx_seq_one_letter_code
_entity_poly.pdbx_strand_id
1 'polypeptide(L)'
;MKSFTALTRLGFVRPASRLIRGAQAIALAIAGFGAVAPVQAVTPLADQPLFATPNVPGNLALLLSVEFPTAVSVAHTNRNYSPVNEYLGFFDPNKCYDYTAGATDAEKFFTPAAIATARVCVGKWSGNFLNWASMQTIDPFRWVLTGGYRVIDEPTRTVVEKAWASGQGGTGNFPDSALASTHIAGATPFPAGTAQFAMRIQGLGNKMRFTVPGTSTGVNFNAEYFANKTLTGPAVWTRAGEKFIAYDIGGS
;
A
#
# COMPACT_ATOMS: atom_id res chain seq x y z
N MET A 1 -25.88 68.68 -35.05
CA MET A 1 -24.62 68.75 -35.79
C MET A 1 -24.32 67.38 -36.39
N LYS A 2 -24.28 67.34 -37.74
CA LYS A 2 -23.60 66.42 -38.69
C LYS A 2 -23.33 64.97 -38.22
N SER A 3 -23.94 63.91 -38.77
CA SER A 3 -24.06 63.39 -40.16
C SER A 3 -22.85 62.56 -40.65
N PHE A 4 -23.20 61.50 -41.40
CA PHE A 4 -22.48 60.62 -42.35
C PHE A 4 -22.03 59.23 -41.87
N THR A 5 -22.13 58.11 -42.62
CA THR A 5 -23.02 57.58 -43.69
C THR A 5 -22.59 56.10 -43.94
N ALA A 6 -23.59 55.26 -44.21
CA ALA A 6 -23.67 53.91 -44.81
C ALA A 6 -22.46 53.23 -45.51
N LEU A 7 -22.47 51.89 -45.50
CA LEU A 7 -22.62 51.11 -46.75
C LEU A 7 -23.24 49.72 -46.52
N THR A 8 -24.29 49.44 -47.29
CA THR A 8 -25.11 48.21 -47.32
C THR A 8 -24.77 47.43 -48.59
N ARG A 9 -24.80 46.10 -48.57
CA ARG A 9 -25.02 45.31 -49.80
C ARG A 9 -25.91 44.09 -49.54
N LEU A 10 -27.13 44.19 -50.07
CA LEU A 10 -28.09 43.10 -50.28
C LEU A 10 -27.78 42.34 -51.57
N GLY A 11 -28.22 41.09 -51.62
CA GLY A 11 -28.68 40.43 -52.84
C GLY A 11 -28.45 38.91 -52.80
N PHE A 12 -29.29 38.04 -53.34
CA PHE A 12 -30.63 38.14 -53.93
C PHE A 12 -31.06 36.68 -54.20
N VAL A 13 -32.25 36.29 -53.78
CA VAL A 13 -32.87 34.98 -54.07
C VAL A 13 -33.56 35.04 -55.44
N ARG A 14 -33.46 33.98 -56.25
CA ARG A 14 -34.40 33.72 -57.36
C ARG A 14 -34.70 32.23 -57.55
N PRO A 15 -35.98 31.84 -57.74
CA PRO A 15 -36.40 30.49 -58.13
C PRO A 15 -36.82 30.40 -59.61
N ALA A 16 -37.21 29.18 -59.99
CA ALA A 16 -38.18 28.77 -61.03
C ALA A 16 -37.66 28.02 -62.28
N SER A 17 -37.99 26.71 -62.27
CA SER A 17 -38.57 25.86 -63.32
C SER A 17 -38.66 26.33 -64.78
N ARG A 18 -38.35 25.38 -65.71
CA ARG A 18 -39.26 24.81 -66.75
C ARG A 18 -38.45 24.15 -67.89
N LEU A 19 -38.79 22.91 -68.25
CA LEU A 19 -39.35 22.46 -69.54
C LEU A 19 -38.96 21.04 -69.95
N ILE A 20 -40.02 20.35 -70.41
CA ILE A 20 -40.18 18.96 -70.85
C ILE A 20 -39.87 18.84 -72.34
N ARG A 21 -39.35 17.68 -72.78
CA ARG A 21 -39.53 16.96 -74.08
C ARG A 21 -38.57 15.77 -74.04
N GLY A 22 -38.86 14.53 -74.45
CA GLY A 22 -39.90 13.91 -75.27
C GLY A 22 -39.34 12.53 -75.66
N ALA A 23 -40.23 11.55 -75.84
CA ALA A 23 -39.96 10.11 -75.92
C ALA A 23 -39.30 9.61 -77.24
N GLN A 24 -39.05 8.28 -77.26
CA GLN A 24 -38.76 7.35 -78.39
C GLN A 24 -37.26 6.98 -78.54
N ALA A 25 -36.82 5.73 -78.75
CA ALA A 25 -37.47 4.53 -79.31
C ALA A 25 -36.78 3.21 -78.84
N ILE A 26 -37.48 2.11 -79.09
CA ILE A 26 -37.21 0.69 -78.79
C ILE A 26 -36.23 0.06 -79.79
N ALA A 27 -35.29 -0.78 -79.35
CA ALA A 27 -34.79 -1.93 -80.14
C ALA A 27 -34.15 -3.01 -79.24
N LEU A 28 -34.48 -4.26 -79.55
CA LEU A 28 -34.29 -5.51 -78.82
C LEU A 28 -32.95 -6.16 -79.20
N ALA A 29 -32.15 -6.64 -78.24
CA ALA A 29 -31.17 -7.71 -78.47
C ALA A 29 -30.85 -8.45 -77.16
N ILE A 30 -31.24 -9.72 -77.12
CA ILE A 30 -31.03 -10.71 -76.06
C ILE A 30 -29.65 -11.35 -76.25
N ALA A 31 -28.79 -11.32 -75.24
CA ALA A 31 -27.85 -12.40 -74.87
C ALA A 31 -26.84 -11.90 -73.82
N GLY A 32 -26.95 -12.38 -72.58
CA GLY A 32 -25.95 -12.10 -71.54
C GLY A 32 -26.43 -12.26 -70.11
N PHE A 33 -27.16 -13.34 -69.80
CA PHE A 33 -27.37 -13.75 -68.39
C PHE A 33 -26.03 -14.31 -67.89
N GLY A 34 -25.14 -13.43 -67.44
CA GLY A 34 -23.96 -13.81 -66.67
C GLY A 34 -24.42 -14.24 -65.28
N ALA A 35 -24.24 -15.51 -64.95
CA ALA A 35 -24.49 -16.04 -63.62
C ALA A 35 -23.62 -15.30 -62.58
N VAL A 36 -24.23 -14.44 -61.77
CA VAL A 36 -23.64 -13.98 -60.52
C VAL A 36 -23.68 -15.15 -59.54
N ALA A 37 -22.58 -15.90 -59.44
CA ALA A 37 -22.39 -16.83 -58.34
C ALA A 37 -22.33 -16.05 -57.02
N PRO A 38 -22.89 -16.56 -55.91
CA PRO A 38 -22.67 -15.94 -54.62
C PRO A 38 -21.19 -16.10 -54.25
N VAL A 39 -20.51 -14.99 -53.98
CA VAL A 39 -19.22 -15.03 -53.29
C VAL A 39 -19.49 -15.55 -51.89
N GLN A 40 -19.19 -16.82 -51.64
CA GLN A 40 -19.13 -17.36 -50.30
C GLN A 40 -17.85 -16.85 -49.65
N ALA A 41 -17.97 -16.13 -48.53
CA ALA A 41 -16.83 -15.80 -47.70
C ALA A 41 -16.28 -17.11 -47.11
N VAL A 42 -15.07 -17.51 -47.54
CA VAL A 42 -14.33 -18.59 -46.90
C VAL A 42 -13.80 -18.02 -45.58
N THR A 43 -14.45 -18.35 -44.47
CA THR A 43 -13.86 -18.16 -43.14
C THR A 43 -12.72 -19.18 -42.99
N PRO A 44 -11.46 -18.76 -42.80
CA PRO A 44 -10.41 -19.71 -42.48
C PRO A 44 -10.75 -20.37 -41.14
N LEU A 45 -11.06 -21.66 -41.17
CA LEU A 45 -11.20 -22.47 -39.99
C LEU A 45 -9.80 -22.86 -39.53
N ALA A 46 -9.51 -22.69 -38.24
CA ALA A 46 -8.21 -23.03 -37.69
C ALA A 46 -8.04 -24.56 -37.68
N ASP A 47 -7.19 -25.09 -38.56
CA ASP A 47 -6.79 -26.52 -38.60
C ASP A 47 -5.67 -26.85 -37.58
N GLN A 48 -5.50 -26.00 -36.56
CA GLN A 48 -4.60 -26.26 -35.45
C GLN A 48 -5.42 -26.77 -34.26
N PRO A 49 -5.02 -27.88 -33.61
CA PRO A 49 -5.69 -28.30 -32.39
C PRO A 49 -5.59 -27.17 -31.36
N LEU A 50 -6.73 -26.79 -30.78
CA LEU A 50 -6.88 -25.72 -29.77
C LEU A 50 -5.98 -25.87 -28.53
N PHE A 51 -5.21 -26.96 -28.44
CA PHE A 51 -4.39 -27.33 -27.30
C PHE A 51 -2.88 -27.44 -27.58
N ALA A 52 -2.39 -27.04 -28.76
CA ALA A 52 -0.95 -26.99 -29.04
C ALA A 52 -0.33 -25.59 -28.84
N THR A 53 -0.72 -24.90 -27.77
CA THR A 53 0.18 -24.06 -26.95
C THR A 53 -0.45 -23.85 -25.59
N PRO A 54 -0.29 -24.78 -24.63
CA PRO A 54 -0.41 -24.39 -23.25
C PRO A 54 0.97 -23.83 -22.89
N ASN A 55 1.25 -22.59 -23.31
CA ASN A 55 2.03 -21.73 -22.42
C ASN A 55 1.08 -21.41 -21.25
N VAL A 56 0.70 -22.43 -20.46
CA VAL A 56 -0.01 -22.19 -19.21
C VAL A 56 1.00 -21.39 -18.42
N PRO A 57 0.68 -20.14 -18.02
CA PRO A 57 1.51 -19.45 -17.05
C PRO A 57 1.69 -20.44 -15.89
N GLY A 58 2.93 -20.75 -15.53
CA GLY A 58 3.19 -21.79 -14.53
C GLY A 58 2.35 -21.52 -13.29
N ASN A 59 1.36 -22.37 -13.01
CA ASN A 59 0.51 -22.22 -11.83
C ASN A 59 1.36 -22.60 -10.61
N LEU A 60 1.76 -21.61 -9.82
CA LEU A 60 2.46 -21.81 -8.56
C LEU A 60 1.44 -22.06 -7.45
N ALA A 61 1.41 -23.28 -6.91
CA ALA A 61 0.66 -23.60 -5.70
C ALA A 61 1.58 -23.42 -4.48
N LEU A 62 1.25 -22.48 -3.59
CA LEU A 62 1.97 -22.25 -2.34
C LEU A 62 1.30 -23.02 -1.21
N LEU A 63 1.93 -24.11 -0.76
CA LEU A 63 1.53 -24.83 0.45
C LEU A 63 2.14 -24.13 1.67
N LEU A 64 1.40 -23.19 2.24
CA LEU A 64 1.84 -22.42 3.41
C LEU A 64 1.52 -23.19 4.69
N SER A 65 2.55 -23.50 5.49
CA SER A 65 2.34 -23.94 6.88
C SER A 65 2.24 -22.71 7.77
N VAL A 66 1.03 -22.40 8.23
CA VAL A 66 0.73 -21.34 9.20
C VAL A 66 0.22 -21.96 10.48
N GLU A 67 1.10 -22.68 11.15
CA GLU A 67 0.83 -23.30 12.44
C GLU A 67 1.42 -22.50 13.60
N PHE A 68 0.95 -22.81 14.81
CA PHE A 68 1.66 -22.41 16.01
C PHE A 68 2.97 -23.20 16.09
N PRO A 69 4.12 -22.56 16.40
CA PRO A 69 4.27 -21.16 16.81
C PRO A 69 4.68 -20.19 15.69
N THR A 70 4.84 -20.69 14.46
CA THR A 70 5.45 -19.95 13.35
C THR A 70 4.75 -18.62 13.10
N ALA A 71 3.43 -18.60 13.02
CA ALA A 71 2.67 -17.39 12.70
C ALA A 71 2.81 -16.28 13.76
N VAL A 72 3.01 -16.64 15.03
CA VAL A 72 3.07 -15.68 16.15
C VAL A 72 4.49 -15.29 16.54
N SER A 73 5.50 -16.01 16.03
CA SER A 73 6.91 -15.75 16.33
C SER A 73 7.41 -14.49 15.62
N VAL A 74 8.51 -13.92 16.11
CA VAL A 74 9.20 -12.78 15.45
C VAL A 74 9.60 -13.14 14.02
N ALA A 75 9.36 -12.23 13.08
CA ALA A 75 9.88 -12.37 11.72
C ALA A 75 11.43 -12.24 11.68
N HIS A 76 11.96 -11.40 12.57
CA HIS A 76 13.39 -11.10 12.67
C HIS A 76 13.94 -11.69 13.96
N THR A 77 14.59 -12.84 13.84
CA THR A 77 15.00 -13.69 14.98
C THR A 77 16.16 -13.10 15.79
N ASN A 78 17.05 -12.33 15.18
CA ASN A 78 18.05 -11.59 15.91
C ASN A 78 17.40 -10.41 16.64
N ARG A 79 17.30 -10.51 17.97
CA ARG A 79 16.71 -9.47 18.83
C ARG A 79 17.72 -8.44 19.34
N ASN A 80 18.88 -8.32 18.70
CA ASN A 80 19.76 -7.18 18.84
C ASN A 80 19.70 -6.33 17.56
N TYR A 81 18.95 -5.22 17.62
CA TYR A 81 18.77 -4.33 16.47
C TYR A 81 20.07 -3.65 16.05
N SER A 82 20.31 -3.63 14.75
CA SER A 82 21.36 -2.82 14.12
C SER A 82 20.84 -2.16 12.84
N PRO A 83 21.06 -0.85 12.62
CA PRO A 83 20.67 -0.18 11.38
C PRO A 83 21.47 -0.66 10.15
N VAL A 84 22.59 -1.36 10.36
CA VAL A 84 23.38 -1.98 9.28
C VAL A 84 22.62 -3.10 8.59
N ASN A 85 21.79 -3.83 9.36
CA ASN A 85 20.96 -4.91 8.83
C ASN A 85 19.65 -4.35 8.27
N GLU A 86 19.24 -4.89 7.13
CA GLU A 86 17.94 -4.61 6.55
C GLU A 86 16.89 -5.57 7.09
N TYR A 87 15.83 -5.02 7.65
CA TYR A 87 14.68 -5.75 8.15
C TYR A 87 13.50 -5.46 7.25
N LEU A 88 13.04 -6.47 6.53
CA LEU A 88 11.89 -6.37 5.63
C LEU A 88 10.56 -6.51 6.39
N GLY A 89 9.52 -5.91 5.84
CA GLY A 89 8.18 -5.94 6.39
C GLY A 89 7.33 -4.88 5.72
N PHE A 90 6.29 -4.46 6.43
CA PHE A 90 5.36 -3.44 5.98
C PHE A 90 5.99 -2.06 5.76
N PHE A 91 6.95 -1.67 6.59
CA PHE A 91 7.60 -0.38 6.48
C PHE A 91 8.72 -0.44 5.44
N ASP A 92 8.95 0.65 4.70
CA ASP A 92 10.13 0.78 3.85
C ASP A 92 11.36 1.02 4.75
N PRO A 93 12.38 0.13 4.72
CA PRO A 93 13.58 0.28 5.56
C PRO A 93 14.35 1.58 5.31
N ASN A 94 14.18 2.17 4.13
CA ASN A 94 14.85 3.40 3.70
C ASN A 94 13.98 4.65 3.86
N LYS A 95 12.89 4.57 4.64
CA LYS A 95 12.06 5.73 4.98
C LYS A 95 11.97 5.95 6.49
N CYS A 96 11.75 7.22 6.83
CA CYS A 96 11.43 7.69 8.17
C CYS A 96 9.94 7.97 8.28
N TYR A 97 9.38 7.76 9.46
CA TYR A 97 7.94 7.79 9.71
C TYR A 97 7.59 8.69 10.89
N ASP A 98 6.50 9.44 10.73
CA ASP A 98 5.82 10.11 11.84
C ASP A 98 4.66 9.23 12.33
N TYR A 99 4.30 9.35 13.61
CA TYR A 99 3.15 8.66 14.17
C TYR A 99 1.96 9.62 14.32
N THR A 100 0.90 9.33 13.59
CA THR A 100 -0.38 10.04 13.68
C THR A 100 -1.17 9.48 14.85
N ALA A 101 -1.56 10.32 15.80
CA ALA A 101 -2.24 9.89 17.02
C ALA A 101 -3.77 9.76 16.89
N GLY A 102 -4.39 10.33 15.85
CA GLY A 102 -5.82 10.23 15.56
C GLY A 102 -6.75 10.68 16.70
N ALA A 103 -8.06 10.71 16.44
CA ALA A 103 -9.08 10.75 17.48
C ALA A 103 -9.54 9.33 17.86
N THR A 104 -9.59 8.43 16.88
CA THR A 104 -9.95 7.02 17.05
C THR A 104 -8.76 6.09 16.87
N ASP A 105 -8.94 4.81 17.22
CA ASP A 105 -7.91 3.78 17.05
C ASP A 105 -7.60 3.47 15.59
N ALA A 106 -8.58 3.61 14.68
CA ALA A 106 -8.37 3.44 13.24
C ALA A 106 -7.56 4.60 12.61
N GLU A 107 -7.57 5.77 13.24
CA GLU A 107 -6.83 6.96 12.81
C GLU A 107 -5.41 7.02 13.38
N LYS A 108 -4.96 5.96 14.04
CA LYS A 108 -3.62 5.84 14.62
C LYS A 108 -2.71 5.00 13.75
N PHE A 109 -1.77 5.64 13.06
CA PHE A 109 -0.90 4.96 12.11
C PHE A 109 0.39 5.76 11.85
N PHE A 110 1.38 5.08 11.30
CA PHE A 110 2.63 5.65 10.86
C PHE A 110 2.54 6.15 9.42
N THR A 111 3.04 7.35 9.16
CA THR A 111 3.05 7.99 7.83
C THR A 111 4.48 8.19 7.35
N PRO A 112 4.81 7.86 6.09
CA PRO A 112 6.10 8.20 5.52
C PRO A 112 6.34 9.71 5.56
N ALA A 113 7.50 10.14 6.04
CA ALA A 113 7.81 11.55 6.29
C ALA A 113 9.15 12.01 5.70
N ALA A 114 10.13 11.12 5.56
CA ALA A 114 11.42 11.43 4.95
C ALA A 114 12.12 10.18 4.43
N ILE A 115 13.19 10.37 3.65
CA ILE A 115 14.10 9.28 3.26
C ILE A 115 15.12 9.07 4.38
N ALA A 116 15.34 7.82 4.76
CA ALA A 116 16.36 7.43 5.73
C ALA A 116 17.72 7.28 5.03
N THR A 117 18.78 7.79 5.67
CA THR A 117 20.16 7.51 5.24
C THR A 117 20.74 6.43 6.13
N ALA A 118 21.25 5.35 5.55
CA ALA A 118 21.74 4.18 6.31
C ALA A 118 20.70 3.65 7.33
N ARG A 119 19.40 3.74 7.00
CA ARG A 119 18.27 3.30 7.83
C ARG A 119 18.13 4.05 9.18
N VAL A 120 18.77 5.21 9.29
CA VAL A 120 18.77 6.09 10.46
C VAL A 120 17.87 7.30 10.20
N CYS A 121 17.07 7.65 11.21
CA CYS A 121 16.08 8.72 11.22
C CYS A 121 16.22 9.55 12.49
N VAL A 122 16.52 10.85 12.36
CA VAL A 122 16.63 11.77 13.51
C VAL A 122 15.26 12.36 13.81
N GLY A 123 14.78 12.20 15.04
CA GLY A 123 13.49 12.77 15.49
C GLY A 123 12.26 12.12 14.85
N LYS A 124 12.42 10.99 14.17
CA LYS A 124 11.37 10.21 13.50
C LYS A 124 11.59 8.72 13.71
N TRP A 125 10.58 7.90 13.43
CA TRP A 125 10.73 6.45 13.48
C TRP A 125 11.43 5.93 12.23
N SER A 126 12.42 5.06 12.37
CA SER A 126 13.01 4.35 11.24
C SER A 126 12.09 3.22 10.78
N GLY A 127 11.76 3.15 9.49
CA GLY A 127 11.00 2.02 8.95
C GLY A 127 11.70 0.68 9.16
N ASN A 128 13.04 0.68 9.09
CA ASN A 128 13.85 -0.50 9.38
C ASN A 128 13.69 -0.95 10.83
N PHE A 129 13.69 0.00 11.76
CA PHE A 129 13.41 -0.29 13.16
C PHE A 129 12.00 -0.84 13.37
N LEU A 130 10.99 -0.21 12.77
CA LEU A 130 9.59 -0.65 12.91
C LEU A 130 9.39 -2.08 12.41
N ASN A 131 10.00 -2.44 11.27
CA ASN A 131 9.98 -3.82 10.78
C ASN A 131 10.60 -4.80 11.77
N TRP A 132 11.79 -4.50 12.29
CA TRP A 132 12.44 -5.35 13.30
C TRP A 132 11.63 -5.46 14.59
N ALA A 133 11.05 -4.34 15.03
CA ALA A 133 10.35 -4.22 16.30
C ALA A 133 9.01 -4.97 16.31
N SER A 134 8.24 -4.90 15.23
CA SER A 134 6.82 -5.26 15.26
C SER A 134 6.40 -6.49 14.46
N MET A 135 7.21 -6.95 13.51
CA MET A 135 6.76 -7.99 12.56
C MET A 135 6.71 -9.37 13.21
N GLN A 136 5.54 -10.00 13.11
CA GLN A 136 5.40 -11.45 13.27
C GLN A 136 5.71 -12.13 11.94
N THR A 137 6.14 -13.39 11.95
CA THR A 137 6.50 -14.13 10.73
C THR A 137 5.39 -14.12 9.69
N ILE A 138 4.11 -14.08 10.12
CA ILE A 138 2.96 -14.04 9.22
C ILE A 138 2.79 -12.69 8.49
N ASP A 139 3.33 -11.59 9.03
CA ASP A 139 3.12 -10.24 8.51
C ASP A 139 3.68 -10.07 7.09
N PRO A 140 4.95 -10.43 6.79
CA PRO A 140 5.48 -10.41 5.42
C PRO A 140 4.69 -11.27 4.43
N PHE A 141 4.18 -12.44 4.83
CA PHE A 141 3.36 -13.27 3.93
C PHE A 141 2.03 -12.61 3.61
N ARG A 142 1.35 -12.04 4.61
CA ARG A 142 0.10 -11.30 4.40
C ARG A 142 0.34 -10.12 3.48
N TRP A 143 1.45 -9.41 3.66
CA TRP A 143 1.84 -8.30 2.79
C TRP A 143 1.99 -8.74 1.33
N VAL A 144 2.83 -9.74 1.06
CA VAL A 144 3.18 -10.14 -0.30
C VAL A 144 2.01 -10.84 -1.01
N LEU A 145 1.24 -11.66 -0.30
CA LEU A 145 0.22 -12.51 -0.91
C LEU A 145 -1.16 -11.87 -0.98
N THR A 146 -1.48 -10.95 -0.07
CA THR A 146 -2.82 -10.36 0.04
C THR A 146 -2.81 -8.84 0.09
N GLY A 147 -1.63 -8.21 0.10
CA GLY A 147 -1.49 -6.77 0.34
C GLY A 147 -1.64 -6.36 1.81
N GLY A 148 -1.77 -7.32 2.73
CA GLY A 148 -2.01 -7.11 4.15
C GLY A 148 -3.48 -6.84 4.51
N TYR A 149 -3.76 -6.57 5.79
CA TYR A 149 -5.11 -6.23 6.24
C TYR A 149 -5.31 -4.72 6.23
N ARG A 150 -6.15 -4.24 5.31
CA ARG A 150 -6.43 -2.82 5.11
C ARG A 150 -7.48 -2.35 6.11
N VAL A 151 -7.08 -1.54 7.08
CA VAL A 151 -7.98 -0.92 8.05
C VAL A 151 -8.60 0.38 7.53
N ILE A 152 -7.92 1.02 6.57
CA ILE A 152 -8.43 2.15 5.79
C ILE A 152 -8.10 1.82 4.33
N ASP A 153 -9.10 1.94 3.45
CA ASP A 153 -8.93 1.74 2.01
C ASP A 153 -9.75 2.78 1.24
N GLU A 154 -9.12 3.94 1.06
CA GLU A 154 -9.66 5.11 0.36
C GLU A 154 -8.86 5.33 -0.94
N PRO A 155 -9.42 6.03 -1.95
CA PRO A 155 -8.76 6.20 -3.26
C PRO A 155 -7.34 6.78 -3.21
N THR A 156 -7.03 7.59 -2.20
CA THR A 156 -5.73 8.26 -2.03
C THR A 156 -4.94 7.72 -0.84
N ARG A 157 -5.48 6.75 -0.10
CA ARG A 157 -4.92 6.35 1.18
C ARG A 157 -5.33 4.92 1.53
N THR A 158 -4.33 4.08 1.70
CA THR A 158 -4.55 2.73 2.23
C THR A 158 -3.67 2.58 3.45
N VAL A 159 -4.25 2.16 4.57
CA VAL A 159 -3.53 1.87 5.81
C VAL A 159 -3.64 0.39 6.08
N VAL A 160 -2.50 -0.26 6.23
CA VAL A 160 -2.42 -1.69 6.52
C VAL A 160 -1.99 -1.90 7.96
N GLU A 161 -2.64 -2.85 8.63
CA GLU A 161 -2.40 -3.20 10.01
C GLU A 161 -1.69 -4.55 10.13
N LYS A 162 -0.82 -4.67 11.13
CA LYS A 162 -0.16 -5.92 11.44
C LYS A 162 -1.11 -7.01 11.95
N ALA A 163 -0.66 -8.25 11.93
CA ALA A 163 -1.36 -9.37 12.52
C ALA A 163 -1.59 -9.16 14.03
N TRP A 164 -2.71 -9.71 14.51
CA TRP A 164 -3.11 -9.56 15.90
C TRP A 164 -2.21 -10.39 16.83
N ALA A 165 -1.49 -9.74 17.74
CA ALA A 165 -0.71 -10.40 18.78
C ALA A 165 -1.62 -10.81 19.95
N SER A 166 -2.29 -11.96 19.80
CA SER A 166 -3.28 -12.51 20.76
C SER A 166 -2.73 -12.81 22.15
N GLY A 167 -1.40 -12.97 22.28
CA GLY A 167 -0.74 -13.43 23.49
C GLY A 167 -0.39 -14.92 23.49
N GLN A 168 -0.83 -15.69 22.48
CA GLN A 168 -0.40 -17.07 22.28
C GLN A 168 1.14 -17.15 22.11
N GLY A 169 1.78 -18.15 22.73
CA GLY A 169 3.23 -18.39 22.62
C GLY A 169 4.14 -17.61 23.58
N GLY A 170 3.65 -16.51 24.16
CA GLY A 170 4.43 -15.76 25.15
C GLY A 170 5.71 -15.13 24.60
N THR A 171 6.59 -14.72 25.52
CA THR A 171 7.89 -14.10 25.21
C THR A 171 8.90 -15.07 24.61
N GLY A 172 8.63 -16.38 24.60
CA GLY A 172 9.45 -17.36 23.88
C GLY A 172 9.33 -17.23 22.36
N ASN A 173 8.15 -16.82 21.86
CA ASN A 173 7.91 -16.62 20.43
C ASN A 173 8.12 -15.17 19.99
N PHE A 174 7.68 -14.22 20.83
CA PHE A 174 7.91 -12.81 20.61
C PHE A 174 8.53 -12.17 21.85
N PRO A 175 9.86 -12.19 21.99
CA PRO A 175 10.55 -11.64 23.15
C PRO A 175 10.37 -10.13 23.29
N ASP A 176 10.26 -9.68 24.52
CA ASP A 176 10.45 -8.26 24.86
C ASP A 176 11.87 -7.86 24.42
N SER A 177 11.99 -6.72 23.75
CA SER A 177 13.23 -6.32 23.06
C SER A 177 13.69 -4.94 23.53
N ALA A 178 15.00 -4.69 23.52
CA ALA A 178 15.56 -3.39 23.88
C ALA A 178 16.52 -2.92 22.78
N LEU A 179 16.68 -1.60 22.66
CA LEU A 179 17.67 -1.00 21.78
C LEU A 179 18.95 -0.71 22.55
N ALA A 180 20.10 -0.93 21.90
CA ALA A 180 21.34 -0.32 22.34
C ALA A 180 21.21 1.22 22.31
N SER A 181 21.71 1.90 23.33
CA SER A 181 21.56 3.36 23.49
C SER A 181 22.07 4.15 22.29
N THR A 182 23.11 3.65 21.62
CA THR A 182 23.68 4.23 20.38
C THR A 182 22.71 4.22 19.20
N HIS A 183 21.72 3.33 19.18
CA HIS A 183 20.76 3.22 18.08
C HIS A 183 19.44 3.94 18.35
N ILE A 184 19.14 4.32 19.59
CA ILE A 184 17.83 4.87 19.98
C ILE A 184 17.49 6.11 19.15
N ALA A 185 18.40 7.10 19.13
CA ALA A 185 18.15 8.37 18.45
C ALA A 185 18.09 8.27 16.93
N GLY A 186 18.59 7.16 16.36
CA GLY A 186 18.51 6.88 14.93
C GLY A 186 17.36 5.96 14.54
N ALA A 187 16.77 5.24 15.49
CA ALA A 187 15.69 4.31 15.25
C ALA A 187 14.32 4.89 15.64
N THR A 188 14.32 5.88 16.53
CA THR A 188 13.14 6.41 17.21
C THR A 188 13.18 7.94 17.26
N PRO A 189 12.03 8.61 17.51
CA PRO A 189 11.99 10.06 17.70
C PRO A 189 12.70 10.58 18.95
N PHE A 190 13.20 9.70 19.83
CA PHE A 190 13.83 10.13 21.08
C PHE A 190 15.20 10.77 20.82
N PRO A 191 15.59 11.78 21.61
CA PRO A 191 16.84 12.51 21.39
C PRO A 191 18.07 11.63 21.64
N ALA A 192 19.20 12.11 21.10
CA ALA A 192 20.51 11.58 21.45
C ALA A 192 20.74 11.69 22.97
N GLY A 193 21.33 10.65 23.55
CA GLY A 193 21.53 10.56 25.01
C GLY A 193 20.41 9.84 25.76
N THR A 194 19.32 9.41 25.09
CA THR A 194 18.35 8.49 25.68
C THR A 194 19.05 7.21 26.15
N ALA A 195 18.99 6.94 27.45
CA ALA A 195 19.80 5.88 28.06
C ALA A 195 19.24 4.47 27.82
N GLN A 196 17.91 4.32 27.76
CA GLN A 196 17.27 3.02 27.59
C GLN A 196 16.03 3.15 26.71
N PHE A 197 15.75 2.09 25.96
CA PHE A 197 14.50 1.90 25.24
C PHE A 197 14.17 0.41 25.26
N ALA A 198 13.00 0.06 25.78
CA ALA A 198 12.48 -1.30 25.77
C ALA A 198 11.11 -1.33 25.09
N MET A 199 10.74 -2.44 24.47
CA MET A 199 9.48 -2.61 23.77
C MET A 199 8.90 -4.01 23.92
N ARG A 200 7.58 -4.08 23.74
CA ARG A 200 6.79 -5.32 23.73
C ARG A 200 5.70 -5.22 22.68
N ILE A 201 5.44 -6.36 22.03
CA ILE A 201 4.32 -6.59 21.09
C ILE A 201 3.41 -7.71 21.60
N GLN A 202 4.00 -8.72 22.24
CA GLN A 202 3.28 -9.89 22.68
C GLN A 202 2.10 -9.53 23.60
N GLY A 203 0.91 -10.02 23.22
CA GLY A 203 -0.33 -9.85 23.99
C GLY A 203 -0.98 -8.46 23.87
N LEU A 204 -0.54 -7.63 22.93
CA LEU A 204 -1.03 -6.25 22.77
C LEU A 204 -1.90 -6.05 21.51
N GLY A 205 -2.32 -7.14 20.86
CA GLY A 205 -3.11 -7.07 19.63
C GLY A 205 -2.33 -6.40 18.50
N ASN A 206 -2.86 -5.29 18.00
CA ASN A 206 -2.25 -4.46 16.95
C ASN A 206 -1.36 -3.33 17.49
N LYS A 207 -0.93 -3.40 18.76
CA LYS A 207 -0.22 -2.30 19.43
C LYS A 207 1.20 -2.67 19.85
N MET A 208 2.04 -1.65 19.94
CA MET A 208 3.35 -1.66 20.55
C MET A 208 3.31 -0.90 21.86
N ARG A 209 3.92 -1.48 22.88
CA ARG A 209 4.26 -0.78 24.12
C ARG A 209 5.76 -0.55 24.14
N PHE A 210 6.20 0.62 24.58
CA PHE A 210 7.61 0.89 24.82
C PHE A 210 7.80 1.71 26.09
N THR A 211 9.02 1.69 26.61
CA THR A 211 9.46 2.42 27.79
C THR A 211 10.77 3.14 27.48
N VAL A 212 10.86 4.41 27.85
CA VAL A 212 12.09 5.21 27.87
C VAL A 212 12.26 5.85 29.26
N PRO A 213 13.46 5.87 29.84
CA PRO A 213 13.72 6.64 31.05
C PRO A 213 13.81 8.13 30.72
N GLY A 214 12.95 8.94 31.34
CA GLY A 214 13.19 10.36 31.63
C GLY A 214 13.64 11.29 30.48
N THR A 215 12.82 11.52 29.46
CA THR A 215 13.05 12.63 28.51
C THR A 215 11.88 13.60 28.47
N SER A 216 12.08 14.76 29.09
CA SER A 216 11.32 15.98 28.88
C SER A 216 11.98 16.81 27.77
N THR A 217 11.31 17.00 26.64
CA THR A 217 11.47 18.18 25.75
C THR A 217 10.46 18.15 24.60
N GLY A 218 9.42 18.99 24.69
CA GLY A 218 8.86 19.74 23.55
C GLY A 218 8.13 19.03 22.40
N VAL A 219 8.06 17.70 22.35
CA VAL A 219 7.17 16.94 21.45
C VAL A 219 6.34 16.00 22.32
N ASN A 220 5.03 16.20 22.37
CA ASN A 220 4.15 15.47 23.29
C ASN A 220 4.05 13.98 22.92
N PHE A 221 4.89 13.15 23.56
CA PHE A 221 4.73 11.71 23.67
C PHE A 221 5.08 11.30 25.11
N ASN A 222 4.06 11.11 25.96
CA ASN A 222 4.28 10.66 27.34
C ASN A 222 4.83 9.23 27.35
N ALA A 223 6.06 9.10 27.84
CA ALA A 223 6.63 7.86 28.33
C ALA A 223 7.17 8.14 29.74
N GLU A 224 6.68 7.38 30.72
CA GLU A 224 7.17 7.42 32.09
C GLU A 224 7.47 5.99 32.56
N TYR A 225 8.58 5.86 33.28
CA TYR A 225 9.29 4.64 33.71
C TYR A 225 9.06 4.35 35.21
N PHE A 226 9.49 3.17 35.71
CA PHE A 226 10.13 2.86 37.03
C PHE A 226 10.02 1.33 37.32
N ALA A 227 10.90 0.59 38.02
CA ALA A 227 11.97 0.91 38.99
C ALA A 227 12.98 -0.27 39.17
N ASN A 228 14.21 -0.17 38.66
CA ASN A 228 15.45 -0.78 39.18
C ASN A 228 15.40 -2.17 39.90
N LYS A 229 14.65 -3.17 39.41
CA LYS A 229 14.74 -4.58 39.86
C LYS A 229 14.48 -5.57 38.73
N THR A 230 15.24 -6.67 38.77
CA THR A 230 15.22 -7.82 37.84
C THR A 230 13.82 -8.42 37.71
N LEU A 231 13.41 -8.70 36.47
CA LEU A 231 12.05 -9.07 36.08
C LEU A 231 11.73 -10.54 36.37
N THR A 232 10.72 -10.78 37.23
CA THR A 232 9.94 -12.02 37.25
C THR A 232 8.49 -11.69 37.67
N GLY A 233 7.48 -12.09 36.89
CA GLY A 233 6.04 -11.99 37.25
C GLY A 233 5.37 -10.64 36.95
N PRO A 234 4.02 -10.57 36.93
CA PRO A 234 3.26 -9.90 35.87
C PRO A 234 3.19 -8.37 36.03
N ALA A 235 3.55 -7.65 34.98
CA ALA A 235 3.27 -6.23 34.84
C ALA A 235 1.81 -6.01 34.41
N VAL A 236 0.91 -5.81 35.38
CA VAL A 236 -0.43 -5.28 35.13
C VAL A 236 -0.48 -3.88 35.72
N TRP A 237 -0.64 -2.85 34.86
CA TRP A 237 -1.73 -1.88 34.94
C TRP A 237 -1.86 -1.14 33.61
N THR A 238 -3.10 -0.91 33.25
CA THR A 238 -3.61 -0.60 31.91
C THR A 238 -3.76 0.92 31.73
N ARG A 239 -3.71 1.35 30.46
CA ARG A 239 -4.62 2.38 29.88
C ARG A 239 -4.17 3.86 29.84
N ALA A 240 -2.99 4.15 29.28
CA ALA A 240 -2.73 5.36 28.45
C ALA A 240 -1.30 5.32 27.86
N GLY A 241 -1.03 4.49 26.85
CA GLY A 241 0.35 4.41 26.30
C GLY A 241 0.63 3.34 25.27
N GLU A 242 -0.38 2.66 24.76
CA GLU A 242 -0.22 1.69 23.68
C GLU A 242 -0.30 2.43 22.33
N LYS A 243 0.70 2.23 21.47
CA LYS A 243 0.72 2.82 20.12
C LYS A 243 0.33 1.77 19.09
N PHE A 244 -0.53 2.14 18.16
CA PHE A 244 -0.97 1.23 17.09
C PHE A 244 0.14 1.00 16.06
N ILE A 245 0.17 -0.21 15.50
CA ILE A 245 1.11 -0.61 14.47
C ILE A 245 0.31 -0.80 13.18
N ALA A 246 -0.01 0.34 12.60
CA ALA A 246 -0.61 0.46 11.29
C ALA A 246 0.24 1.45 10.49
N TYR A 247 0.34 1.26 9.18
CA TYR A 247 1.18 2.10 8.33
C TYR A 247 0.43 2.49 7.06
N ASP A 248 0.62 3.73 6.65
CA ASP A 248 0.04 4.28 5.42
C ASP A 248 0.93 3.95 4.22
N ILE A 249 0.36 3.29 3.21
CA ILE A 249 1.02 3.03 1.93
C ILE A 249 0.73 4.10 0.87
N GLY A 250 -0.18 5.04 1.14
CA GLY A 250 -0.70 6.04 0.20
C GLY A 250 0.13 7.32 0.04
N GLY A 251 1.41 7.33 0.41
CA GLY A 251 2.29 8.50 0.31
C GLY A 251 3.53 8.24 -0.53
N SER A 252 3.44 8.49 -1.84
CA SER A 252 4.58 8.69 -2.74
C SER A 252 4.65 10.15 -3.18
#